data_AF-A0A2V9K538-F1
#
_entry.id   AF-A0A2V9K538-F1
#
_cell.length_a   1.000
_cell.length_b   1.000
_cell.length_c   1.000
_cell.angle_alpha   90.00
_cell.angle_beta   90.00
_cell.angle_gamma   90.00
#
_symmetry.space_group_name_H-M   'P 1'
#
loop_
_entity.id
_entity.type
_entity.pdbx_description
1 polymer ?
#
loop_
_entity_poly.entity_id
_entity_poly.type
_entity_poly.pdbx_seq_one_letter_code
_entity_poly.pdbx_strand_id
1 'polypeptide(L)'
;MGGMENSSAIFYAEGQFQREAVEEGPMPHEIAHQWFGDSVTPGDWDHLWLSEGFATYFDALFYEHLEGAEALRRRMSAAAERVKKFHATHPAAILDPALTDPHQKLNPLNYEKGAWLLHMLRKILGDETFFAGIRSYYNLYAGRNALTEDFRAVMESVSGRRLATFFHQWFEQPGWPEYRVSWRWDAAAKEVELEFTQQQTGGLFEMPLDLAFTLGQRRELRTVEVSARTATVRVALPEAPSAVEIDPGGWVLKGVAVSSP
;
A
#
# COMPACT_ATOMS: atom_id res chain seq x y z
N MET A 1 18.46 -14.78 -3.07
CA MET A 1 18.13 -13.71 -4.03
C MET A 1 17.61 -14.37 -5.31
N GLY A 2 16.58 -13.78 -5.93
CA GLY A 2 16.05 -14.23 -7.22
C GLY A 2 16.80 -13.63 -8.40
N GLY A 3 17.12 -12.34 -8.33
CA GLY A 3 18.04 -11.63 -9.22
C GLY A 3 18.96 -10.66 -8.46
N MET A 4 19.78 -9.93 -9.20
CA MET A 4 20.63 -8.83 -8.73
C MET A 4 20.66 -7.75 -9.81
N GLU A 5 20.37 -6.52 -9.41
CA GLU A 5 19.97 -5.39 -10.22
C GLU A 5 21.11 -4.60 -10.88
N ASN A 6 22.35 -5.15 -10.90
CA ASN A 6 23.55 -4.42 -11.36
C ASN A 6 23.29 -3.58 -12.63
N SER A 7 23.46 -2.26 -12.52
CA SER A 7 23.32 -1.32 -13.63
C SER A 7 24.01 -1.82 -14.89
N SER A 8 23.28 -1.82 -16.01
CA SER A 8 23.68 -2.34 -17.33
C SER A 8 23.88 -3.86 -17.47
N ALA A 9 23.76 -4.65 -16.39
CA ALA A 9 23.97 -6.09 -16.41
C ALA A 9 23.20 -6.82 -15.29
N ILE A 10 21.88 -6.93 -15.41
CA ILE A 10 21.05 -7.67 -14.43
C ILE A 10 21.40 -9.17 -14.45
N PHE A 11 21.61 -9.76 -13.28
CA PHE A 11 21.83 -11.19 -13.12
C PHE A 11 20.60 -11.86 -12.55
N TYR A 12 20.28 -13.06 -13.04
CA TYR A 12 19.18 -13.85 -12.52
C TYR A 12 19.63 -15.24 -12.05
N ALA A 13 18.97 -15.78 -11.04
CA ALA A 13 19.18 -17.15 -10.59
C ALA A 13 18.63 -18.15 -11.62
N GLU A 14 19.48 -19.05 -12.11
CA GLU A 14 19.15 -20.02 -13.17
C GLU A 14 17.88 -20.83 -12.89
N GLY A 15 17.69 -21.25 -11.62
CA GLY A 15 16.55 -22.06 -11.20
C GLY A 15 15.17 -21.42 -11.43
N GLN A 16 15.10 -20.12 -11.68
CA GLN A 16 13.85 -19.41 -12.00
C GLN A 16 13.43 -19.56 -13.48
N PHE A 17 14.37 -19.92 -14.37
CA PHE A 17 14.14 -20.04 -15.81
C PHE A 17 14.06 -21.50 -16.29
N GLN A 18 14.21 -22.46 -15.38
CA GLN A 18 14.16 -23.90 -15.67
C GLN A 18 12.75 -24.51 -15.54
N ARG A 19 11.71 -23.71 -15.23
CA ARG A 19 10.31 -24.17 -15.16
C ARG A 19 9.56 -23.78 -16.45
N GLU A 20 8.74 -24.69 -17.01
CA GLU A 20 7.95 -24.47 -18.24
C GLU A 20 6.97 -23.29 -18.13
N ALA A 21 6.54 -22.97 -16.91
CA ALA A 21 5.91 -21.69 -16.59
C ALA A 21 6.95 -20.81 -15.91
N VAL A 22 7.62 -19.99 -16.72
CA VAL A 22 8.22 -18.75 -16.23
C VAL A 22 7.02 -17.89 -15.83
N GLU A 23 6.57 -17.96 -14.57
CA GLU A 23 6.05 -16.73 -13.98
C GLU A 23 7.12 -15.69 -14.30
N GLU A 24 6.79 -14.53 -14.89
CA GLU A 24 7.79 -13.49 -15.18
C GLU A 24 8.35 -12.87 -13.88
N GLY A 25 8.69 -13.70 -12.90
CA GLY A 25 9.43 -13.32 -11.72
C GLY A 25 10.77 -12.74 -12.11
N PRO A 26 11.52 -12.29 -11.12
CA PRO A 26 11.72 -10.89 -10.74
C PRO A 26 12.04 -9.90 -11.89
N MET A 27 11.83 -10.19 -13.17
CA MET A 27 12.30 -9.36 -14.28
C MET A 27 11.76 -7.93 -14.24
N PRO A 28 10.44 -7.67 -14.09
CA PRO A 28 9.95 -6.30 -13.93
C PRO A 28 10.53 -5.60 -12.68
N HIS A 29 10.73 -6.34 -11.58
CA HIS A 29 11.35 -5.86 -10.34
C HIS A 29 12.80 -5.41 -10.59
N GLU A 30 13.65 -6.29 -11.16
CA GLU A 30 15.05 -5.98 -11.45
C GLU A 30 15.19 -4.87 -12.50
N ILE A 31 14.27 -4.78 -13.47
CA ILE A 31 14.25 -3.69 -14.46
C ILE A 31 13.88 -2.37 -13.78
N ALA A 32 12.92 -2.37 -12.86
CA ALA A 32 12.52 -1.16 -12.14
C ALA A 32 13.68 -0.57 -11.32
N HIS A 33 14.61 -1.40 -10.84
CA HIS A 33 15.79 -0.94 -10.13
C HIS A 33 16.69 -0.01 -10.95
N GLN A 34 16.68 -0.09 -12.29
CA GLN A 34 17.42 0.83 -13.14
C GLN A 34 17.01 2.30 -12.91
N TRP A 35 15.75 2.56 -12.52
CA TRP A 35 15.29 3.89 -12.11
C TRP A 35 15.39 4.10 -10.59
N PHE A 36 14.95 3.13 -9.79
CA PHE A 36 14.82 3.25 -8.34
C PHE A 36 15.65 2.18 -7.61
N GLY A 37 16.79 2.57 -7.05
CA GLY A 37 17.83 1.67 -6.57
C GLY A 37 19.18 2.05 -7.16
N ASP A 38 19.27 2.07 -8.50
CA ASP A 38 20.48 2.43 -9.24
C ASP A 38 20.55 3.94 -9.52
N SER A 39 19.62 4.46 -10.34
CA SER A 39 19.66 5.86 -10.76
C SER A 39 19.24 6.81 -9.64
N VAL A 40 18.24 6.43 -8.84
CA VAL A 40 17.87 7.12 -7.60
C VAL A 40 18.14 6.17 -6.45
N THR A 41 19.25 6.37 -5.75
CA THR A 41 19.70 5.45 -4.71
C THR A 41 19.21 5.89 -3.32
N PRO A 42 18.85 4.99 -2.41
CA PRO A 42 18.63 5.37 -1.01
C PRO A 42 19.84 6.08 -0.40
N GLY A 43 19.61 7.06 0.49
CA GLY A 43 20.70 7.74 1.22
C GLY A 43 21.48 6.82 2.15
N ASP A 44 20.78 5.86 2.74
CA ASP A 44 21.34 4.79 3.57
C ASP A 44 20.36 3.61 3.62
N TRP A 45 20.70 2.61 4.43
CA TRP A 45 19.93 1.38 4.56
C TRP A 45 18.58 1.55 5.25
N ASP A 46 18.37 2.59 6.08
CA ASP A 46 17.07 2.87 6.70
C ASP A 46 16.03 3.27 5.63
N HIS A 47 16.51 3.81 4.51
CA HIS A 47 15.71 4.22 3.36
C HIS A 47 15.61 3.15 2.26
N LEU A 48 15.99 1.89 2.55
CA LEU A 48 16.03 0.79 1.56
C LEU A 48 14.71 0.59 0.81
N TRP A 49 13.56 0.86 1.45
CA TRP A 49 12.25 0.79 0.80
C TRP A 49 12.12 1.67 -0.45
N LEU A 50 12.90 2.76 -0.58
CA LEU A 50 12.92 3.61 -1.78
C LEU A 50 13.46 2.86 -3.00
N SER A 51 14.26 1.82 -2.79
CA SER A 51 14.67 0.88 -3.84
C SER A 51 13.66 -0.25 -3.93
N GLU A 52 13.54 -1.04 -2.85
CA GLU A 52 12.85 -2.33 -2.90
C GLU A 52 11.33 -2.23 -2.98
N GLY A 53 10.75 -1.24 -2.30
CA GLY A 53 9.32 -0.96 -2.35
C GLY A 53 8.89 -0.43 -3.71
N PHE A 54 9.73 0.40 -4.35
CA PHE A 54 9.49 0.86 -5.72
C PHE A 54 9.55 -0.28 -6.71
N ALA A 55 10.61 -1.08 -6.70
CA ALA A 55 10.74 -2.22 -7.60
C ALA A 55 9.59 -3.22 -7.43
N THR A 56 9.22 -3.53 -6.18
CA THR A 56 8.10 -4.44 -5.87
C THR A 56 6.76 -3.87 -6.37
N TYR A 57 6.53 -2.55 -6.25
CA TYR A 57 5.28 -1.95 -6.73
C TYR A 57 5.24 -1.83 -8.26
N PHE A 58 6.36 -1.51 -8.90
CA PHE A 58 6.45 -1.40 -10.34
C PHE A 58 6.28 -2.76 -11.03
N ASP A 59 6.72 -3.85 -10.41
CA ASP A 59 6.32 -5.19 -10.82
C ASP A 59 4.79 -5.35 -10.81
N ALA A 60 4.12 -4.97 -9.72
CA ALA A 60 2.67 -5.04 -9.66
C ALA A 60 1.96 -4.16 -10.72
N LEU A 61 2.50 -2.97 -11.01
CA LEU A 61 2.00 -2.07 -12.06
C LEU A 61 2.22 -2.63 -13.47
N PHE A 62 3.33 -3.33 -13.70
CA PHE A 62 3.58 -3.98 -14.98
C PHE A 62 2.47 -5.00 -15.30
N TYR A 63 2.08 -5.81 -14.32
CA TYR A 63 0.96 -6.74 -14.49
C TYR A 63 -0.41 -6.06 -14.49
N GLU A 64 -0.58 -4.92 -13.81
CA GLU A 64 -1.77 -4.09 -14.01
C GLU A 64 -1.92 -3.67 -15.48
N HIS A 65 -0.81 -3.28 -16.12
CA HIS A 65 -0.81 -2.86 -17.51
C HIS A 65 -1.13 -4.01 -18.47
N LEU A 66 -0.61 -5.22 -18.21
CA LEU A 66 -0.82 -6.39 -19.07
C LEU A 66 -2.17 -7.07 -18.87
N GLU A 67 -2.59 -7.26 -17.62
CA GLU A 67 -3.72 -8.11 -17.24
C GLU A 67 -4.90 -7.31 -16.62
N GLY A 68 -4.70 -6.03 -16.32
CA GLY A 68 -5.72 -5.15 -15.73
C GLY A 68 -5.74 -5.14 -14.20
N ALA A 69 -6.72 -4.40 -13.65
CA ALA A 69 -6.78 -4.07 -12.22
C ALA A 69 -6.92 -5.29 -11.28
N GLU A 70 -7.48 -6.41 -11.75
CA GLU A 70 -7.53 -7.65 -10.98
C GLU A 70 -6.14 -8.21 -10.71
N ALA A 71 -5.21 -8.13 -11.67
CA ALA A 71 -3.84 -8.61 -11.47
C ALA A 71 -3.10 -7.78 -10.43
N LEU A 72 -3.27 -6.45 -10.46
CA LEU A 72 -2.78 -5.56 -9.41
C LEU A 72 -3.34 -6.00 -8.05
N ARG A 73 -4.66 -6.17 -7.94
CA ARG A 73 -5.32 -6.55 -6.68
C ARG A 73 -4.80 -7.88 -6.15
N ARG A 74 -4.68 -8.91 -6.99
CA ARG A 74 -4.11 -10.21 -6.57
C ARG A 74 -2.69 -10.06 -6.03
N ARG A 75 -1.83 -9.30 -6.73
CA ARG A 75 -0.43 -9.09 -6.34
C ARG A 75 -0.32 -8.32 -5.04
N MET A 76 -1.05 -7.22 -4.90
CA MET A 76 -1.08 -6.45 -3.65
C MET A 76 -1.65 -7.28 -2.50
N SER A 77 -2.71 -8.07 -2.73
CA SER A 77 -3.24 -8.98 -1.71
C SER A 77 -2.20 -10.02 -1.28
N ALA A 78 -1.47 -10.63 -2.22
CA ALA A 78 -0.41 -11.58 -1.88
C ALA A 78 0.73 -10.91 -1.11
N ALA A 79 1.08 -9.67 -1.47
CA ALA A 79 2.06 -8.87 -0.75
C ALA A 79 1.59 -8.58 0.70
N ALA A 80 0.31 -8.25 0.90
CA ALA A 80 -0.25 -8.02 2.24
C ALA A 80 -0.12 -9.25 3.14
N GLU A 81 -0.38 -10.45 2.62
CA GLU A 81 -0.24 -11.68 3.39
C GLU A 81 1.22 -11.98 3.77
N ARG A 82 2.18 -11.64 2.91
CA ARG A 82 3.61 -11.74 3.26
C ARG A 82 4.01 -10.77 4.36
N VAL A 83 3.54 -9.51 4.29
CA VAL A 83 3.73 -8.51 5.36
C VAL A 83 3.13 -9.01 6.67
N LYS A 84 1.88 -9.47 6.67
CA LYS A 84 1.18 -10.00 7.85
C LYS A 84 1.93 -11.15 8.50
N LYS A 85 2.36 -12.12 7.69
CA LYS A 85 3.11 -13.29 8.17
C LYS A 85 4.45 -12.89 8.80
N PHE A 86 5.17 -11.97 8.20
CA PHE A 86 6.45 -11.48 8.73
C PHE A 86 6.26 -10.68 10.02
N HIS A 87 5.28 -9.77 10.04
CA HIS A 87 4.99 -8.91 11.18
C HIS A 87 4.56 -9.70 12.43
N ALA A 88 3.90 -10.85 12.26
CA ALA A 88 3.50 -11.71 13.37
C ALA A 88 4.68 -12.19 14.24
N THR A 89 5.89 -12.26 13.68
CA THR A 89 7.12 -12.62 14.41
C THR A 89 8.11 -11.46 14.55
N HIS A 90 7.99 -10.42 13.71
CA HIS A 90 8.87 -9.25 13.69
C HIS A 90 8.03 -7.96 13.65
N PRO A 91 7.41 -7.56 14.78
CA PRO A 91 6.59 -6.36 14.82
C PRO A 91 7.47 -5.10 14.80
N ALA A 92 7.78 -4.61 13.59
CA ALA A 92 8.63 -3.44 13.38
C ALA A 92 7.99 -2.42 12.39
N ALA A 93 8.50 -1.20 12.44
CA ALA A 93 8.24 -0.15 11.46
C ALA A 93 9.11 -0.35 10.21
N ILE A 94 8.84 0.38 9.12
CA ILE A 94 9.75 0.38 7.95
C ILE A 94 11.01 1.15 8.31
N LEU A 95 10.83 2.36 8.85
CA LEU A 95 11.91 3.18 9.38
C LEU A 95 12.16 2.76 10.82
N ASP A 96 13.00 1.74 10.97
CA ASP A 96 13.41 1.21 12.27
C ASP A 96 14.90 1.47 12.51
N PRO A 97 15.25 2.54 13.26
CA PRO A 97 16.64 2.85 13.59
C PRO A 97 17.26 1.86 14.58
N ALA A 98 16.46 1.01 15.25
CA ALA A 98 17.00 -0.05 16.10
C ALA A 98 17.58 -1.21 15.27
N LEU A 99 17.14 -1.37 14.03
CA LEU A 99 17.59 -2.42 13.13
C LEU A 99 18.89 -1.99 12.43
N THR A 100 20.03 -2.26 13.04
CA THR A 100 21.35 -1.78 12.57
C THR A 100 22.04 -2.68 11.54
N ASP A 101 21.62 -3.94 11.41
CA ASP A 101 22.17 -4.87 10.43
C ASP A 101 21.48 -4.69 9.05
N PRO A 102 22.21 -4.23 8.02
CA PRO A 102 21.68 -4.07 6.67
C PRO A 102 20.98 -5.32 6.12
N HIS A 103 21.50 -6.50 6.43
CA HIS A 103 20.94 -7.74 5.90
C HIS A 103 19.56 -8.06 6.48
N GLN A 104 19.28 -7.60 7.70
CA GLN A 104 17.96 -7.79 8.31
C GLN A 104 16.92 -6.82 7.74
N LYS A 105 17.34 -5.75 7.07
CA LYS A 105 16.43 -4.82 6.37
C LYS A 105 15.92 -5.37 5.05
N LEU A 106 16.58 -6.40 4.49
CA LEU A 106 16.11 -7.14 3.32
C LEU A 106 14.92 -8.04 3.71
N ASN A 107 13.77 -7.42 3.96
CA ASN A 107 12.61 -8.08 4.57
C ASN A 107 11.28 -7.54 4.01
N PRO A 108 10.15 -8.24 4.26
CA PRO A 108 8.86 -7.84 3.70
C PRO A 108 8.32 -6.45 4.06
N LEU A 109 8.91 -5.76 5.05
CA LEU A 109 8.55 -4.36 5.33
C LEU A 109 9.14 -3.42 4.27
N ASN A 110 10.40 -3.62 3.87
CA ASN A 110 11.03 -2.78 2.84
C ASN A 110 10.55 -3.09 1.42
N TYR A 111 10.18 -4.35 1.15
CA TYR A 111 9.65 -4.80 -0.15
C TYR A 111 8.13 -4.61 -0.22
N GLU A 112 7.36 -5.54 0.35
CA GLU A 112 5.91 -5.58 0.19
C GLU A 112 5.17 -4.47 0.93
N LYS A 113 5.55 -4.13 2.17
CA LYS A 113 4.90 -3.00 2.87
C LYS A 113 5.25 -1.68 2.17
N GLY A 114 6.50 -1.48 1.76
CA GLY A 114 6.92 -0.36 0.92
C GLY A 114 6.08 -0.20 -0.35
N ALA A 115 5.83 -1.30 -1.08
CA ALA A 115 4.94 -1.30 -2.24
C ALA A 115 3.49 -0.93 -1.89
N TRP A 116 2.97 -1.44 -0.78
CA TRP A 116 1.65 -1.05 -0.27
C TRP A 116 1.56 0.44 0.05
N LEU A 117 2.63 1.06 0.53
CA LEU A 117 2.63 2.49 0.82
C LEU A 117 2.56 3.32 -0.45
N LEU A 118 3.25 2.93 -1.52
CA LEU A 118 3.10 3.54 -2.85
C LEU A 118 1.69 3.34 -3.40
N HIS A 119 1.12 2.13 -3.27
CA HIS A 119 -0.24 1.82 -3.70
C HIS A 119 -1.31 2.66 -2.96
N MET A 120 -1.18 2.78 -1.64
CA MET A 120 -2.07 3.63 -0.82
C MET A 120 -1.86 5.11 -1.11
N LEU A 121 -0.64 5.54 -1.43
CA LEU A 121 -0.38 6.92 -1.84
C LEU A 121 -1.04 7.23 -3.19
N ARG A 122 -1.03 6.28 -4.14
CA ARG A 122 -1.80 6.39 -5.40
C ARG A 122 -3.30 6.52 -5.13
N LYS A 123 -3.84 5.77 -4.16
CA LYS A 123 -5.24 5.89 -3.70
C LYS A 123 -5.55 7.28 -3.14
N ILE A 124 -4.65 7.87 -2.34
CA ILE A 124 -4.85 9.21 -1.74
C ILE A 124 -4.77 10.33 -2.79
N LEU A 125 -3.83 10.23 -3.73
CA LEU A 125 -3.49 11.30 -4.66
C LEU A 125 -4.25 11.22 -6.00
N GLY A 126 -4.72 10.03 -6.35
CA GLY A 126 -5.17 9.70 -7.70
C GLY A 126 -4.01 9.47 -8.68
N ASP A 127 -4.29 8.72 -9.75
CA ASP A 127 -3.28 8.25 -10.71
C ASP A 127 -2.45 9.38 -11.32
N GLU A 128 -3.11 10.42 -11.84
CA GLU A 128 -2.42 11.52 -12.54
C GLU A 128 -1.38 12.20 -11.64
N THR A 129 -1.82 12.62 -10.45
CA THR A 129 -0.98 13.29 -9.45
C THR A 129 0.11 12.37 -8.94
N PHE A 130 -0.21 11.10 -8.66
CA PHE A 130 0.75 10.12 -8.18
C PHE A 130 1.88 9.93 -9.19
N PHE A 131 1.56 9.63 -10.44
CA PHE A 131 2.59 9.41 -11.47
C PHE A 131 3.32 10.70 -11.85
N ALA A 132 2.69 11.87 -11.76
CA ALA A 132 3.40 13.15 -11.87
C ALA A 132 4.43 13.33 -10.76
N GLY A 133 4.07 12.97 -9.52
CA GLY A 133 4.96 12.97 -8.36
C GLY A 133 6.16 12.05 -8.56
N ILE A 134 5.92 10.80 -9.00
CA ILE A 134 6.99 9.85 -9.31
C ILE A 134 7.96 10.39 -10.37
N ARG A 135 7.45 10.97 -11.47
CA ARG A 135 8.30 11.59 -12.51
C ARG A 135 9.11 12.76 -11.97
N SER A 136 8.50 13.61 -11.14
CA SER A 136 9.19 14.73 -10.51
C SER A 136 10.27 14.26 -9.56
N TYR A 137 10.01 13.19 -8.80
CA TYR A 137 10.97 12.60 -7.87
C TYR A 137 12.17 12.05 -8.62
N TYR A 138 11.93 11.24 -9.65
CA TYR A 138 13.01 10.74 -10.50
C TYR A 138 13.85 11.87 -11.11
N ASN A 139 13.23 12.89 -11.71
CA ASN A 139 13.96 13.99 -12.35
C ASN A 139 14.82 14.79 -11.37
N LEU A 140 14.41 14.91 -10.10
CA LEU A 140 15.13 15.69 -9.09
C LEU A 140 16.30 14.92 -8.47
N TYR A 141 16.18 13.60 -8.37
CA TYR A 141 17.14 12.73 -7.69
C TYR A 141 17.89 11.76 -8.62
N ALA A 142 17.66 11.79 -9.93
CA ALA A 142 18.44 10.99 -10.88
C ALA A 142 19.95 11.31 -10.75
N GLY A 143 20.75 10.27 -10.56
CA GLY A 143 22.19 10.34 -10.28
C GLY A 143 22.52 10.80 -8.86
N ARG A 144 21.57 10.75 -7.93
CA ARG A 144 21.70 11.25 -6.56
C ARG A 144 21.06 10.28 -5.57
N ASN A 145 21.38 10.51 -4.29
CA ASN A 145 20.76 9.80 -3.19
C ASN A 145 19.51 10.55 -2.68
N ALA A 146 18.52 9.81 -2.20
CA ALA A 146 17.29 10.34 -1.63
C ALA A 146 16.96 9.69 -0.27
N LEU A 147 16.36 10.47 0.62
CA LEU A 147 15.78 10.01 1.89
C LEU A 147 14.25 9.89 1.77
N THR A 148 13.61 9.27 2.77
CA THR A 148 12.14 9.15 2.81
C THR A 148 11.48 10.53 2.80
N GLU A 149 12.07 11.49 3.51
CA GLU A 149 11.59 12.87 3.65
C GLU A 149 11.68 13.63 2.33
N ASP A 150 12.70 13.34 1.52
CA ASP A 150 12.87 13.89 0.17
C ASP A 150 11.74 13.43 -0.74
N PHE A 151 11.45 12.13 -0.76
CA PHE A 151 10.34 11.58 -1.53
C PHE A 151 9.01 12.20 -1.06
N ARG A 152 8.75 12.25 0.25
CA ARG A 152 7.57 12.91 0.81
C ARG A 152 7.45 14.35 0.31
N ALA A 153 8.52 15.14 0.42
CA ALA A 153 8.52 16.55 0.03
C ALA A 153 8.17 16.75 -1.45
N VAL A 154 8.66 15.89 -2.34
CA VAL A 154 8.29 15.93 -3.76
C VAL A 154 6.81 15.61 -3.96
N MET A 155 6.30 14.55 -3.31
CA MET A 155 4.89 14.17 -3.44
C MET A 155 3.96 15.25 -2.89
N GLU A 156 4.30 15.89 -1.77
CA GLU A 156 3.57 17.03 -1.22
C GLU A 156 3.63 18.25 -2.17
N SER A 157 4.79 18.55 -2.74
CA SER A 157 4.96 19.67 -3.68
C SER A 157 4.12 19.49 -4.95
N VAL A 158 4.04 18.28 -5.50
CA VAL A 158 3.27 18.02 -6.72
C VAL A 158 1.78 17.96 -6.44
N SER A 159 1.38 17.36 -5.32
CA SER A 159 -0.05 17.17 -5.00
C SER A 159 -0.71 18.36 -4.31
N GLY A 160 0.06 19.25 -3.69
CA GLY A 160 -0.46 20.30 -2.81
C GLY A 160 -1.10 19.75 -1.51
N ARG A 161 -0.94 18.45 -1.22
CA ARG A 161 -1.48 17.81 -0.01
C ARG A 161 -0.40 17.67 1.04
N ARG A 162 -0.80 17.76 2.30
CA ARG A 162 0.06 17.40 3.44
C ARG A 162 0.01 15.89 3.64
N LEU A 163 1.16 15.24 3.61
CA LEU A 163 1.33 13.79 3.70
C LEU A 163 2.07 13.38 4.99
N ALA A 164 2.51 14.34 5.81
CA ALA A 164 3.21 14.08 7.07
C ALA A 164 2.53 13.02 7.96
N THR A 165 1.19 13.08 8.13
CA THR A 165 0.44 12.10 8.91
C THR A 165 0.54 10.69 8.32
N PHE A 166 0.37 10.56 6.99
CA PHE A 166 0.50 9.28 6.29
C PHE A 166 1.90 8.71 6.48
N PHE A 167 2.94 9.53 6.28
CA PHE A 167 4.31 9.06 6.44
C PHE A 167 4.60 8.61 7.87
N HIS A 168 4.21 9.42 8.86
CA HIS A 168 4.40 9.08 10.27
C HIS A 168 3.68 7.76 10.64
N GLN A 169 2.39 7.63 10.31
CA GLN A 169 1.61 6.45 10.66
C GLN A 169 2.12 5.19 9.96
N TRP A 170 2.47 5.27 8.68
CA TRP A 170 2.71 4.07 7.89
C TRP A 170 4.19 3.64 7.83
N PHE A 171 5.12 4.59 7.94
CA PHE A 171 6.57 4.32 7.88
C PHE A 171 7.21 4.19 9.26
N GLU A 172 6.81 5.03 10.21
CA GLU A 172 7.46 5.13 11.53
C GLU A 172 6.74 4.30 12.61
N GLN A 173 5.53 3.80 12.33
CA GLN A 173 4.80 2.94 13.26
C GLN A 173 4.68 1.49 12.74
N PRO A 174 4.76 0.50 13.66
CA PRO A 174 4.52 -0.89 13.32
C PRO A 174 3.04 -1.14 13.00
N GLY A 175 2.78 -2.11 12.13
CA GLY A 175 1.44 -2.60 11.84
C GLY A 175 0.66 -1.76 10.80
N TRP A 176 -0.66 -1.86 10.90
CA TRP A 176 -1.70 -1.28 10.03
C TRP A 176 -3.04 -1.28 10.82
N PRO A 177 -4.13 -0.66 10.34
CA PRO A 177 -5.39 -0.67 11.07
C PRO A 177 -6.07 -2.05 11.03
N GLU A 178 -6.53 -2.50 12.20
CA GLU A 178 -7.36 -3.69 12.39
C GLU A 178 -8.79 -3.26 12.69
N TYR A 179 -9.63 -3.14 11.67
CA TYR A 179 -11.00 -2.63 11.81
C TYR A 179 -11.97 -3.72 12.27
N ARG A 180 -12.70 -3.44 13.35
CA ARG A 180 -13.98 -4.09 13.64
C ARG A 180 -15.09 -3.16 13.17
N VAL A 181 -16.00 -3.67 12.35
CA VAL A 181 -17.11 -2.90 11.79
C VAL A 181 -18.42 -3.61 12.08
N SER A 182 -19.33 -2.96 12.78
CA SER A 182 -20.74 -3.34 12.85
C SER A 182 -21.56 -2.33 12.06
N TRP A 183 -22.70 -2.76 11.53
CA TRP A 183 -23.61 -1.84 10.86
C TRP A 183 -25.07 -2.19 11.13
N ARG A 184 -25.94 -1.18 11.06
CA ARG A 184 -27.40 -1.33 11.17
C ARG A 184 -28.12 -0.39 10.21
N TRP A 185 -29.29 -0.80 9.76
CA TRP A 185 -30.19 0.04 8.97
C TRP A 185 -31.17 0.80 9.87
N ASP A 186 -31.23 2.11 9.71
CA ASP A 186 -32.27 2.96 10.28
C ASP A 186 -33.32 3.28 9.20
N ALA A 187 -34.46 2.58 9.26
CA ALA A 187 -35.54 2.74 8.29
C ALA A 187 -36.24 4.10 8.37
N ALA A 188 -36.24 4.75 9.55
CA ALA A 188 -36.87 6.05 9.74
C ALA A 188 -36.02 7.17 9.14
N ALA A 189 -34.70 7.10 9.36
CA ALA A 189 -33.73 8.04 8.79
C ALA A 189 -33.38 7.74 7.32
N LYS A 190 -33.61 6.50 6.86
CA LYS A 190 -33.11 5.96 5.60
C LYS A 190 -31.57 6.01 5.50
N GLU A 191 -30.92 5.59 6.58
CA GLU A 191 -29.47 5.61 6.71
C GLU A 191 -28.92 4.27 7.18
N VAL A 192 -27.73 3.92 6.70
CA VAL A 192 -26.90 2.88 7.32
C VAL A 192 -25.98 3.57 8.32
N GLU A 193 -26.02 3.12 9.57
CA GLU A 193 -25.07 3.50 10.60
C GLU A 193 -24.02 2.41 10.73
N LEU A 194 -22.75 2.75 10.50
CA LEU A 194 -21.60 1.88 10.65
C LEU A 194 -20.77 2.35 11.86
N GLU A 195 -20.43 1.44 12.76
CA GLU A 195 -19.51 1.70 13.86
C GLU A 195 -18.18 1.04 13.55
N PHE A 196 -17.15 1.86 13.34
CA PHE A 196 -15.77 1.43 13.17
C PHE A 196 -15.05 1.47 14.51
N THR A 197 -14.26 0.43 14.80
CA THR A 197 -13.28 0.43 15.88
C THR A 197 -11.94 -0.08 15.37
N GLN A 198 -10.88 0.72 15.54
CA GLN A 198 -9.51 0.32 15.30
C GLN A 198 -8.98 -0.48 16.49
N GLN A 199 -8.72 -1.77 16.31
CA GLN A 199 -8.40 -2.71 17.40
C GLN A 199 -6.91 -2.86 17.68
N GLN A 200 -6.05 -2.44 16.75
CA GLN A 200 -4.61 -2.56 16.92
C GLN A 200 -4.12 -1.73 18.12
N THR A 201 -3.13 -2.25 18.85
CA THR A 201 -2.56 -1.62 20.04
C THR A 201 -1.61 -0.47 19.74
N GLY A 202 -1.09 -0.41 18.50
CA GLY A 202 -0.28 0.69 17.99
C GLY A 202 -1.07 1.99 17.79
N GLY A 203 -0.46 2.92 17.05
CA GLY A 203 -1.12 4.17 16.72
C GLY A 203 -2.38 4.00 15.87
N LEU A 204 -3.11 5.09 15.74
CA LEU A 204 -4.26 5.17 14.84
C LEU A 204 -3.76 5.43 13.43
N PHE A 205 -4.48 4.86 12.46
CA PHE A 205 -4.21 5.07 11.04
C PHE A 205 -5.37 5.83 10.41
N GLU A 206 -5.02 6.72 9.47
CA GLU A 206 -5.93 7.51 8.66
C GLU A 206 -5.78 7.11 7.20
N MET A 207 -6.87 6.62 6.61
CA MET A 207 -6.96 6.32 5.17
C MET A 207 -8.40 6.49 4.67
N PRO A 208 -8.59 7.01 3.44
CA PRO A 208 -9.88 6.94 2.76
C PRO A 208 -10.27 5.48 2.50
N LEU A 209 -11.41 5.06 3.06
CA LEU A 209 -11.98 3.74 2.86
C LEU A 209 -13.19 3.81 1.93
N ASP A 210 -13.18 3.02 0.86
CA ASP A 210 -14.36 2.85 0.01
C ASP A 210 -15.30 1.84 0.65
N LEU A 211 -16.56 2.20 0.79
CA LEU A 211 -17.64 1.31 1.22
C LEU A 211 -18.47 0.96 0.00
N ALA A 212 -18.84 -0.31 -0.14
CA ALA A 212 -19.87 -0.71 -1.10
C ALA A 212 -21.14 -1.18 -0.39
N PHE A 213 -22.26 -0.69 -0.89
CA PHE A 213 -23.60 -1.05 -0.45
C PHE A 213 -24.33 -1.76 -1.58
N THR A 214 -24.78 -2.99 -1.34
CA THR A 214 -25.58 -3.74 -2.32
C THR A 214 -27.07 -3.43 -2.13
N LEU A 215 -27.67 -2.77 -3.12
CA LEU A 215 -29.06 -2.31 -3.15
C LEU A 215 -29.81 -3.05 -4.27
N GLY A 216 -30.34 -4.23 -3.94
CA GLY A 216 -30.92 -5.14 -4.93
C GLY A 216 -29.87 -5.59 -5.96
N GLN A 217 -30.02 -5.16 -7.21
CA GLN A 217 -29.06 -5.41 -8.30
C GLN A 217 -28.01 -4.30 -8.48
N ARG A 218 -28.15 -3.19 -7.74
CA ARG A 218 -27.25 -2.04 -7.84
C ARG A 218 -26.19 -2.12 -6.75
N ARG A 219 -25.04 -1.54 -7.03
CA ARG A 219 -23.96 -1.35 -6.07
C ARG A 219 -23.63 0.13 -5.97
N GLU A 220 -23.66 0.65 -4.77
CA GLU A 220 -23.38 2.06 -4.49
C GLU A 220 -22.07 2.18 -3.70
N LEU A 221 -21.17 3.05 -4.17
CA LEU A 221 -19.88 3.31 -3.53
C LEU A 221 -19.90 4.63 -2.74
N ARG A 222 -19.26 4.64 -1.58
CA ARG A 222 -19.01 5.84 -0.77
C ARG A 222 -17.62 5.78 -0.18
N THR A 223 -16.85 6.85 -0.27
CA THR A 223 -15.57 6.96 0.43
C THR A 223 -15.77 7.67 1.76
N VAL A 224 -15.19 7.13 2.82
CA VAL A 224 -15.28 7.66 4.19
C VAL A 224 -13.89 7.75 4.81
N GLU A 225 -13.72 8.67 5.74
CA GLU A 225 -12.48 8.83 6.50
C GLU A 225 -12.70 8.29 7.92
N VAL A 226 -11.83 7.37 8.35
CA VAL A 226 -11.87 6.78 9.70
C VAL A 226 -10.53 7.00 10.37
N SER A 227 -10.43 8.05 11.18
CA SER A 227 -9.21 8.45 11.87
C SER A 227 -9.20 8.16 13.37
N ALA A 228 -10.38 8.06 13.98
CA ALA A 228 -10.51 7.85 15.42
C ALA A 228 -10.42 6.37 15.82
N ARG A 229 -10.15 6.13 17.11
CA ARG A 229 -10.19 4.79 17.73
C ARG A 229 -11.56 4.13 17.51
N THR A 230 -12.62 4.91 17.69
CA THR A 230 -14.00 4.53 17.39
C THR A 230 -14.64 5.67 16.63
N ALA A 231 -15.37 5.35 15.56
CA ALA A 231 -16.07 6.33 14.74
C ALA A 231 -17.43 5.76 14.28
N THR A 232 -18.46 6.60 14.31
CA THR A 232 -19.76 6.29 13.72
C THR A 232 -19.89 7.01 12.39
N VAL A 233 -20.13 6.26 11.32
CA VAL A 233 -20.35 6.76 9.98
C VAL A 233 -21.81 6.53 9.61
N ARG A 234 -22.49 7.57 9.12
CA ARG A 234 -23.87 7.45 8.62
C ARG A 234 -23.91 7.72 7.12
N VAL A 235 -24.54 6.82 6.39
CA VAL A 235 -24.68 6.91 4.93
C VAL A 235 -26.16 6.85 4.57
N ALA A 236 -26.67 7.94 3.99
CA ALA A 236 -28.02 7.97 3.43
C ALA A 236 -28.11 7.07 2.19
N LEU A 237 -29.07 6.15 2.19
CA LEU A 237 -29.36 5.22 1.09
C LEU A 237 -30.86 5.19 0.81
N PRO A 238 -31.29 4.93 -0.44
CA PRO A 238 -32.72 4.92 -0.78
C PRO A 238 -33.48 3.74 -0.17
N GLU A 239 -32.80 2.65 0.15
CA GLU A 239 -33.33 1.40 0.69
C GLU A 239 -32.28 0.68 1.55
N ALA A 240 -32.70 -0.32 2.33
CA ALA A 240 -31.81 -1.10 3.17
C ALA A 240 -30.85 -1.94 2.31
N PRO A 241 -29.53 -1.90 2.55
CA PRO A 241 -28.60 -2.74 1.81
C PRO A 241 -28.67 -4.20 2.25
N SER A 242 -28.50 -5.12 1.30
CA SER A 242 -28.37 -6.56 1.57
C SER A 242 -26.95 -6.95 1.98
N ALA A 243 -25.95 -6.13 1.64
CA ALA A 243 -24.56 -6.33 2.01
C ALA A 243 -23.82 -4.99 2.13
N VAL A 244 -22.83 -4.96 3.02
CA VAL A 244 -21.89 -3.86 3.20
C VAL A 244 -20.48 -4.44 3.10
N GLU A 245 -19.68 -3.93 2.17
CA GLU A 245 -18.29 -4.34 1.98
C GLU A 245 -17.35 -3.17 2.30
N ILE A 246 -16.25 -3.47 3.00
CA ILE A 246 -15.26 -2.47 3.41
C ILE A 246 -14.01 -2.58 2.53
N ASP A 247 -13.71 -1.50 1.82
CA ASP A 247 -12.66 -1.38 0.80
C ASP A 247 -12.63 -2.59 -0.15
N PRO A 248 -13.71 -2.79 -0.92
CA PRO A 248 -13.82 -3.93 -1.83
C PRO A 248 -12.86 -3.85 -3.02
N GLY A 249 -12.28 -2.67 -3.28
CA GLY A 249 -11.21 -2.50 -4.27
C GLY A 249 -9.87 -3.04 -3.77
N GLY A 250 -9.71 -3.21 -2.46
CA GLY A 250 -8.46 -3.65 -1.85
C GLY A 250 -7.36 -2.60 -1.90
N TRP A 251 -7.72 -1.31 -1.76
CA TRP A 251 -6.77 -0.20 -1.85
C TRP A 251 -6.01 0.07 -0.55
N VAL A 252 -6.44 -0.51 0.57
CA VAL A 252 -5.88 -0.24 1.91
C VAL A 252 -5.38 -1.53 2.56
N LEU A 253 -4.11 -1.52 2.97
CA LEU A 253 -3.52 -2.56 3.81
C LEU A 253 -4.18 -2.52 5.19
N LYS A 254 -4.95 -3.55 5.52
CA LYS A 254 -5.73 -3.61 6.77
C LYS A 254 -6.04 -5.04 7.16
N GLY A 255 -6.43 -5.22 8.41
CA GLY A 255 -7.35 -6.29 8.80
C GLY A 255 -8.75 -5.73 8.96
N VAL A 256 -9.78 -6.53 8.62
CA VAL A 256 -11.16 -6.10 8.76
C VAL A 256 -12.06 -7.28 9.13
N ALA A 257 -12.88 -7.09 10.14
CA ALA A 257 -13.94 -8.01 10.54
C ALA A 257 -15.27 -7.24 10.53
N VAL A 258 -16.17 -7.65 9.63
CA VAL A 258 -17.51 -7.06 9.51
C VAL A 258 -18.52 -7.98 10.18
N SER A 259 -19.29 -7.44 11.12
CA SER A 259 -20.43 -8.13 11.71
C SER A 259 -21.70 -7.59 11.06
N SER A 260 -22.47 -8.50 10.43
CA SER A 260 -23.82 -8.19 9.97
C SER A 260 -24.78 -8.12 11.17
N PRO A 261 -25.83 -7.28 11.09
CA PRO A 261 -26.90 -7.26 12.09
C PRO A 261 -27.67 -8.58 12.16
#